data_AF-A0A2T2UGV8-F1
#
_entry.id   AF-A0A2T2UGV8-F1
#
_cell.length_a   1.000
_cell.length_b   1.000
_cell.length_c   1.000
_cell.angle_alpha   90.00
_cell.angle_beta   90.00
_cell.angle_gamma   90.00
#
_symmetry.space_group_name_H-M   'P 1'
#
loop_
_entity.id
_entity.type
_entity.pdbx_description
1 polymer ?
#
loop_
_entity_poly.entity_id
_entity_poly.type
_entity_poly.pdbx_seq_one_letter_code
_entity_poly.pdbx_strand_id
1 'polypeptide(L)'
;MPLADDLAGYFADHPLVELAFLFGSVGDGRAGFASDLDVAVMSGRAPLLGQVLHEGTRLYCESNARYAELIKRHMFDQADWRPYRERILRERRQRWIGNS
;
A
#
# COMPACT_ATOMS: atom_id res chain seq x y z
N MET A 1 -1.79 6.90 -16.62
CA MET A 1 -2.07 8.28 -16.13
C MET A 1 -0.71 8.86 -15.87
N PRO A 2 -0.32 10.01 -16.44
CA PRO A 2 1.08 10.43 -16.48
C PRO A 2 1.81 10.33 -15.13
N LEU A 3 1.17 10.81 -14.05
CA LEU A 3 1.71 10.71 -12.69
C LEU A 3 1.89 9.26 -12.20
N ALA A 4 0.96 8.34 -12.50
CA ALA A 4 1.10 6.94 -12.10
C ALA A 4 2.24 6.24 -12.86
N ASP A 5 2.42 6.60 -14.13
CA ASP A 5 3.48 6.06 -14.98
C ASP A 5 4.86 6.58 -14.52
N ASP A 6 4.96 7.87 -14.16
CA ASP A 6 6.17 8.48 -13.58
C ASP A 6 6.53 7.84 -12.23
N LEU A 7 5.54 7.63 -11.36
CA LEU A 7 5.75 6.97 -10.06
C LEU A 7 6.17 5.51 -10.23
N ALA A 8 5.60 4.79 -11.21
CA ALA A 8 6.01 3.42 -11.50
C ALA A 8 7.49 3.37 -11.95
N GLY A 9 7.92 4.32 -12.80
CA GLY A 9 9.31 4.47 -13.20
C GLY A 9 10.23 4.78 -12.00
N TYR A 10 9.84 5.73 -11.16
CA TYR A 10 10.57 6.05 -9.94
C TYR A 10 10.77 4.81 -9.06
N PHE A 11 9.72 4.03 -8.79
CA PHE A 11 9.84 2.83 -7.95
C PHE A 11 10.63 1.70 -8.61
N ALA A 12 10.60 1.58 -9.93
CA ALA A 12 11.41 0.59 -10.65
C ALA A 12 12.92 0.83 -10.49
N ASP A 13 13.34 2.09 -10.33
CA ASP A 13 14.75 2.46 -10.13
C ASP A 13 15.21 2.29 -8.66
N HIS A 14 14.32 1.88 -7.75
CA HIS A 14 14.65 1.69 -6.33
C HIS A 14 14.71 0.19 -5.97
N PRO A 15 15.90 -0.42 -5.88
CA PRO A 15 16.08 -1.88 -5.76
C PRO A 15 15.58 -2.48 -4.44
N LEU A 16 15.20 -1.65 -3.47
CA LEU A 16 14.59 -2.12 -2.21
C LEU A 16 13.07 -2.18 -2.31
N VAL A 17 12.45 -1.60 -3.34
CA VAL A 17 11.00 -1.55 -3.50
C VAL A 17 10.56 -2.78 -4.28
N GLU A 18 9.76 -3.62 -3.63
CA GLU A 18 9.23 -4.84 -4.26
C GLU A 18 7.82 -4.61 -4.82
N LEU A 19 7.03 -3.75 -4.14
CA LEU A 19 5.66 -3.40 -4.49
C LEU A 19 5.36 -1.95 -4.11
N ALA A 20 4.57 -1.26 -4.94
CA ALA A 20 4.01 0.04 -4.64
C ALA A 20 2.54 0.14 -5.05
N PHE A 21 1.73 0.77 -4.20
CA PHE A 21 0.30 1.00 -4.42
C PHE A 21 -0.04 2.46 -4.15
N LEU A 22 -0.88 3.01 -5.02
CA LEU A 22 -1.45 4.33 -4.92
C LEU A 22 -2.82 4.26 -4.24
N PHE A 23 -3.08 5.19 -3.32
CA PHE A 23 -4.34 5.29 -2.58
C PHE A 23 -4.98 6.66 -2.72
N GLY A 24 -6.16 6.76 -2.12
CA GLY A 24 -6.88 8.02 -1.96
C GLY A 24 -7.40 8.55 -3.29
N SER A 25 -7.74 9.83 -3.30
CA SER A 25 -8.41 10.46 -4.45
C SER A 25 -7.63 10.33 -5.76
N VAL A 26 -6.30 10.25 -5.71
CA VAL A 26 -5.43 10.05 -6.89
C VAL A 26 -5.54 8.61 -7.40
N GLY A 27 -5.52 7.61 -6.50
CA GLY A 27 -5.69 6.20 -6.83
C GLY A 27 -7.07 5.89 -7.41
N ASP A 28 -8.09 6.60 -6.96
CA ASP A 28 -9.48 6.47 -7.43
C ASP A 28 -9.77 7.28 -8.71
N GLY A 29 -8.81 8.04 -9.22
CA GLY A 29 -8.98 8.90 -10.40
C GLY A 29 -9.91 10.10 -10.18
N ARG A 30 -10.13 10.51 -8.92
CA ARG A 30 -11.01 11.62 -8.51
C ARG A 30 -10.26 12.85 -8.01
N ALA A 31 -8.93 12.82 -8.08
CA ALA A 31 -8.08 13.88 -7.56
C ALA A 31 -8.21 15.19 -8.33
N GLY A 32 -8.22 16.30 -7.59
CA GLY A 32 -8.02 17.65 -8.12
C GLY A 32 -6.60 18.13 -7.86
N PHE A 33 -6.28 19.35 -8.30
CA PHE A 33 -4.95 19.94 -8.14
C PHE A 33 -4.48 20.06 -6.67
N ALA A 34 -5.42 20.19 -5.73
CA ALA A 34 -5.13 20.29 -4.30
C ALA A 34 -5.15 18.95 -3.56
N SER A 35 -5.32 17.83 -4.27
CA SER A 35 -5.36 16.51 -3.64
C SER A 35 -3.98 16.05 -3.17
N ASP A 36 -3.92 15.50 -1.96
CA ASP A 36 -2.73 14.82 -1.46
C ASP A 36 -2.49 13.48 -2.17
N LEU A 37 -1.23 13.03 -2.14
CA LEU A 37 -0.76 11.78 -2.75
C LEU A 37 -0.40 10.75 -1.68
N ASP A 38 -1.17 9.67 -1.60
CA ASP A 38 -0.94 8.57 -0.66
C ASP A 38 -0.34 7.34 -1.38
N VAL A 39 0.85 6.89 -0.96
CA VAL A 39 1.51 5.70 -1.54
C VAL A 39 1.94 4.75 -0.44
N ALA A 40 1.57 3.47 -0.57
CA ALA A 40 2.18 2.41 0.21
C ALA A 40 3.30 1.75 -0.58
N VAL A 41 4.49 1.72 0.00
CA VAL A 41 5.69 1.09 -0.56
C VAL A 41 6.07 -0.07 0.32
N MET A 42 6.38 -1.22 -0.28
CA MET A 42 6.82 -2.40 0.44
C MET A 42 8.24 -2.78 0.07
N SER A 43 9.04 -2.99 1.12
CA SER A 43 10.38 -3.54 1.07
C SER A 43 10.44 -4.71 2.05
N GLY A 44 10.69 -5.92 1.56
CA GLY A 44 10.74 -7.12 2.39
C GLY A 44 9.39 -7.59 2.96
N ARG A 45 9.40 -8.12 4.18
CA ARG A 45 8.24 -8.81 4.79
C ARG A 45 7.32 -7.82 5.52
N ALA A 46 6.07 -7.67 5.06
CA ALA A 46 5.07 -6.86 5.75
C ALA A 46 3.70 -7.56 5.89
N PRO A 47 3.01 -7.41 7.04
CA PRO A 47 1.73 -8.05 7.32
C PRO A 47 0.51 -7.31 6.73
N LEU A 48 0.67 -6.19 6.02
CA LEU A 48 -0.45 -5.27 5.68
C LEU A 48 -1.04 -5.45 4.27
N LEU A 49 -0.65 -6.50 3.54
CA LEU A 49 -0.99 -6.65 2.12
C LEU A 49 -2.51 -6.64 1.84
N GLY A 50 -3.35 -7.28 2.65
CA GLY A 50 -4.78 -7.48 2.31
C GLY A 50 -5.65 -6.23 2.29
N GLN A 51 -5.33 -5.20 3.08
CA GLN A 51 -6.07 -3.93 2.98
C GLN A 51 -5.58 -3.13 1.77
N VAL A 52 -4.27 -3.16 1.52
CA VAL A 52 -3.61 -2.54 0.36
C VAL A 52 -4.15 -3.10 -0.96
N LEU A 53 -4.43 -4.40 -1.03
CA LEU A 53 -5.01 -5.06 -2.21
C LEU A 53 -6.44 -4.65 -2.53
N HIS A 54 -7.22 -4.23 -1.52
CA HIS A 54 -8.64 -3.95 -1.71
C HIS A 54 -8.89 -2.51 -2.18
N GLU A 55 -8.09 -1.57 -1.68
CA GLU A 55 -8.33 -0.13 -1.84
C GLU A 55 -7.24 0.57 -2.68
N GLY A 56 -6.14 -0.13 -3.01
CA GLY A 56 -5.00 0.46 -3.69
C GLY A 56 -4.91 0.12 -5.18
N THR A 57 -4.56 1.12 -5.99
CA THR A 57 -4.17 0.93 -7.39
C THR A 57 -2.70 0.55 -7.47
N ARG A 58 -2.38 -0.63 -8.01
CA ARG A 58 -0.99 -1.11 -8.11
C ARG A 58 -0.18 -0.24 -9.09
N LEU A 59 0.88 0.39 -8.59
CA LEU A 59 1.82 1.20 -9.38
C LEU A 59 2.99 0.37 -9.90
N TYR A 60 3.59 -0.44 -9.03
CA TYR A 60 4.79 -1.21 -9.35
C TYR A 60 4.76 -2.57 -8.65
N CYS A 61 5.33 -3.55 -9.34
CA CYS A 61 5.50 -4.91 -8.85
C CYS A 61 6.73 -5.52 -9.52
N GLU A 62 7.78 -5.74 -8.73
CA GLU A 62 9.04 -6.31 -9.22
C GLU A 62 8.82 -7.71 -9.83
N SER A 63 8.00 -8.54 -9.16
CA SER A 63 7.73 -9.91 -9.62
C SER A 63 6.33 -10.39 -9.24
N ASN A 64 5.57 -10.85 -10.24
CA ASN A 64 4.24 -11.43 -10.02
C ASN A 64 4.29 -12.72 -9.18
N ALA A 65 5.37 -13.50 -9.27
CA ALA A 65 5.54 -14.71 -8.47
C ALA A 65 5.75 -14.37 -6.98
N ARG A 66 6.60 -13.38 -6.71
CA ARG A 66 6.83 -12.86 -5.36
C ARG A 66 5.57 -12.21 -4.79
N TYR A 67 4.84 -11.47 -5.62
CA TYR A 67 3.55 -10.89 -5.26
C TYR A 67 2.52 -11.97 -4.87
N ALA A 68 2.40 -13.05 -5.65
CA ALA A 68 1.52 -14.16 -5.31
C ALA A 68 1.91 -14.86 -3.99
N GLU A 69 3.22 -15.02 -3.73
CA GLU A 69 3.73 -15.54 -2.46
C GLU A 69 3.34 -14.63 -1.28
N LEU A 70 3.48 -13.31 -1.45
CA LEU A 70 3.09 -12.32 -0.45
C LEU A 70 1.58 -12.35 -0.16
N ILE A 71 0.74 -12.47 -1.19
CA ILE A 71 -0.72 -12.62 -1.04
C ILE A 71 -1.03 -13.90 -0.27
N LYS A 72 -0.48 -15.02 -0.73
CA LYS A 72 -0.69 -16.33 -0.11
C LYS A 72 -0.33 -16.26 1.38
N ARG A 73 0.85 -15.74 1.72
CA ARG A 73 1.32 -15.62 3.09
C ARG A 73 0.46 -14.68 3.92
N HIS A 74 0.04 -13.53 3.37
CA HIS A 74 -0.86 -12.62 4.06
C HIS A 74 -2.21 -13.27 4.38
N MET A 75 -2.78 -14.07 3.47
CA MET A 75 -4.01 -14.81 3.72
C MET A 75 -3.85 -15.83 4.85
N PHE A 76 -2.70 -16.50 4.92
CA PHE A 76 -2.37 -17.39 6.04
C PHE A 76 -2.18 -16.65 7.35
N ASP A 77 -1.44 -15.53 7.34
CA ASP A 77 -1.25 -14.73 8.54
C ASP A 77 -2.63 -14.23 9.02
N GLN A 78 -3.43 -13.56 8.18
CA GLN A 78 -4.72 -12.94 8.55
C GLN A 78 -5.74 -13.87 9.20
N ALA A 79 -5.64 -15.18 8.98
CA ALA A 79 -6.52 -16.15 9.62
C ALA A 79 -6.42 -16.08 11.16
N ASP A 80 -5.27 -15.64 11.70
CA ASP A 80 -4.96 -15.76 13.13
C ASP A 80 -4.84 -14.43 13.92
N TRP A 81 -4.79 -13.23 13.29
CA TRP A 81 -4.44 -11.97 14.01
C TRP A 81 -5.35 -10.74 13.82
N ARG A 82 -6.52 -10.87 13.19
CA ARG A 82 -7.42 -9.72 12.91
C ARG A 82 -7.66 -8.74 14.08
N PRO A 83 -7.89 -9.17 15.34
CA PRO A 83 -8.20 -8.25 16.44
C PRO A 83 -7.03 -7.32 16.81
N TYR A 84 -5.79 -7.81 16.71
CA TYR A 84 -4.59 -7.04 17.06
C TYR A 84 -4.25 -6.01 15.98
N ARG A 85 -4.54 -6.31 14.70
CA ARG A 85 -4.42 -5.36 13.59
C ARG A 85 -5.28 -4.13 13.80
N GLU A 86 -6.55 -4.37 14.06
CA GLU A 86 -7.57 -3.34 14.20
C GLU A 86 -7.20 -2.39 15.33
N ARG A 87 -6.64 -2.92 16.42
CA ARG A 87 -6.15 -2.12 17.54
C ARG A 87 -4.97 -1.23 17.16
N ILE A 88 -3.93 -1.76 16.51
CA ILE A 88 -2.72 -0.99 16.16
C ILE A 88 -3.02 0.09 15.12
N LEU A 89 -3.85 -0.21 14.12
CA LEU A 89 -4.26 0.78 13.11
C LEU A 89 -5.16 1.86 13.71
N ARG A 90 -6.05 1.51 14.65
CA ARG A 90 -6.88 2.48 15.39
C ARG A 90 -6.01 3.42 16.22
N GLU A 91 -5.03 2.90 16.95
CA GLU A 91 -4.11 3.69 17.76
C GLU A 91 -3.24 4.64 16.91
N ARG A 92 -2.80 4.20 15.73
CA ARG A 92 -2.02 5.05 14.81
C ARG A 92 -2.86 6.13 14.13
N ARG A 93 -4.09 5.80 13.72
CA ARG A 93 -5.06 6.77 13.16
C ARG A 93 -5.40 7.86 14.16
N GLN A 94 -5.57 7.52 15.44
CA GLN A 94 -5.83 8.50 16.49
C GLN A 94 -4.64 9.43 16.76
N ARG A 95 -3.40 8.94 16.67
CA ARG A 95 -2.20 9.78 16.83
C ARG A 95 -1.99 10.78 15.69
N TRP A 96 -2.46 10.48 14.49
CA TRP A 96 -2.37 11.41 13.35
C TRP A 96 -3.45 12.49 13.34
N ILE A 97 -4.64 12.23 13.90
CA ILE A 97 -5.74 13.22 13.99
C ILE A 97 -5.62 14.10 15.25
N GLY A 98 -4.98 13.62 16.30
CA GLY A 98 -4.85 14.35 17.58
C GLY A 98 -3.68 15.33 17.67
N ASN A 99 -2.96 15.61 16.59
CA ASN A 99 -1.78 16.48 16.61
C ASN A 99 -1.83 17.61 15.56
N SER A 100 -3.04 18.04 15.21
CA SER A 100 -3.32 19.25 14.41
C SER A 100 -4.12 20.25 15.23
#